data_AF-A0A1H2L0T4-F1
#
_entry.id   AF-A0A1H2L0T4-F1
#
_cell.length_a   1.000
_cell.length_b   1.000
_cell.length_c   1.000
_cell.angle_alpha   90.00
_cell.angle_beta   90.00
_cell.angle_gamma   90.00
#
_symmetry.space_group_name_H-M   'P 1'
#
loop_
_entity.id
_entity.type
_entity.pdbx_description
1 polymer ?
#
loop_
_entity_poly.entity_id
_entity_poly.type
_entity_poly.pdbx_seq_one_letter_code
_entity_poly.pdbx_strand_id
1 'polypeptide(L)'
;MDSIFDGDNPAGDPFDAGRPDTGDLPGAGSGLEPHVDSVAAIHAESAADDLDDHLWMHEDGRIWDLGPAEVDTDNDGVNDSLTRNGPDGFTVYTDSDRDGQVDKITEIGADGAFSSAVLDPETGEWIPGGSGRIG
;
A
#
# COMPACT_ATOMS: atom_id res chain seq x y z
N MET A 1 29.68 -29.87 27.96
CA MET A 1 29.25 -30.11 29.35
C MET A 1 27.74 -30.13 29.38
N ASP A 2 27.19 -31.27 29.79
CA ASP A 2 25.80 -31.52 30.20
C ASP A 2 25.37 -30.67 31.39
N SER A 3 24.05 -30.46 31.53
CA SER A 3 23.24 -30.51 32.77
C SER A 3 21.91 -29.78 32.51
N ILE A 4 20.74 -30.40 32.38
CA ILE A 4 19.99 -31.33 33.25
C ILE A 4 19.26 -30.63 34.40
N PHE A 5 17.93 -30.82 34.45
CA PHE A 5 16.96 -30.64 35.54
C PHE A 5 16.90 -29.31 36.31
N ASP A 6 15.73 -28.67 36.26
CA ASP A 6 14.92 -28.54 37.47
C ASP A 6 13.44 -28.37 37.07
N GLY A 7 12.67 -29.42 37.32
CA GLY A 7 11.23 -29.34 37.36
C GLY A 7 10.81 -29.21 38.82
N ASP A 8 9.86 -28.32 39.10
CA ASP A 8 8.99 -28.47 40.27
C ASP A 8 7.65 -27.77 39.98
N ASN A 9 6.63 -28.60 39.78
CA ASN A 9 5.22 -28.28 39.96
C ASN A 9 4.89 -28.77 41.38
N PRO A 10 4.18 -28.03 42.25
CA PRO A 10 2.75 -28.38 42.40
C PRO A 10 1.84 -27.31 43.00
N ALA A 11 0.64 -27.19 42.43
CA ALA A 11 -0.65 -27.09 43.15
C ALA A 11 -1.76 -27.24 42.08
N GLY A 12 -2.67 -28.20 42.09
CA GLY A 12 -3.38 -28.82 43.21
C GLY A 12 -4.85 -28.38 43.13
N ASP A 13 -5.67 -29.12 42.35
CA ASP A 13 -7.14 -29.05 42.24
C ASP A 13 -7.85 -29.12 43.61
N PRO A 14 -9.11 -28.63 43.80
CA PRO A 14 -10.29 -29.53 43.59
C PRO A 14 -11.69 -28.85 43.51
N PHE A 15 -12.51 -29.05 42.45
CA PHE A 15 -14.00 -29.10 42.49
C PHE A 15 -14.50 -29.68 41.15
N ASP A 16 -14.70 -30.99 41.01
CA ASP A 16 -15.86 -31.83 41.37
C ASP A 16 -17.08 -31.79 40.39
N ALA A 17 -17.30 -32.99 39.82
CA ALA A 17 -18.52 -33.62 39.30
C ALA A 17 -19.32 -33.07 38.10
N GLY A 18 -19.21 -33.79 36.97
CA GLY A 18 -20.23 -33.86 35.91
C GLY A 18 -19.90 -34.94 34.88
N ARG A 19 -20.56 -36.09 34.97
CA ARG A 19 -20.31 -37.38 34.29
C ARG A 19 -20.48 -37.41 32.74
N PRO A 20 -20.04 -38.50 32.08
CA PRO A 20 -19.81 -38.62 30.64
C PRO A 20 -21.05 -39.13 29.88
N ASP A 21 -21.06 -38.96 28.55
CA ASP A 21 -21.55 -40.03 27.68
C ASP A 21 -20.89 -39.98 26.30
N THR A 22 -20.95 -41.12 25.66
CA THR A 22 -19.98 -41.74 24.78
C THR A 22 -20.68 -42.06 23.46
N GLY A 23 -20.01 -41.82 22.33
CA GLY A 23 -20.34 -42.47 21.07
C GLY A 23 -20.39 -41.53 19.87
N ASP A 24 -19.34 -41.54 19.05
CA ASP A 24 -19.34 -42.27 17.76
C ASP A 24 -17.90 -42.30 17.20
N LEU A 25 -17.44 -43.47 16.77
CA LEU A 25 -16.15 -43.72 16.09
C LEU A 25 -16.49 -44.17 14.65
N PRO A 26 -15.53 -44.40 13.74
CA PRO A 26 -14.31 -43.68 13.36
C PRO A 26 -14.25 -43.45 11.82
N GLY A 27 -13.34 -42.62 11.30
CA GLY A 27 -13.15 -42.51 9.85
C GLY A 27 -11.94 -41.71 9.39
N ALA A 28 -10.83 -42.43 9.18
CA ALA A 28 -9.67 -42.21 8.29
C ALA A 28 -9.37 -40.76 7.79
N GLY A 29 -8.16 -40.22 7.87
CA GLY A 29 -6.84 -40.80 8.10
C GLY A 29 -5.77 -39.76 7.71
N SER A 30 -4.52 -40.05 8.07
CA SER A 30 -3.28 -39.31 7.74
C SER A 30 -3.16 -37.95 8.43
N GLY A 31 -2.37 -37.77 9.49
CA GLY A 31 -0.96 -38.13 9.56
C GLY A 31 -0.14 -37.12 8.78
N LEU A 32 0.83 -36.49 9.48
CA LEU A 32 1.86 -35.53 9.03
C LEU A 32 1.58 -34.06 9.43
N GLU A 33 1.92 -33.70 10.66
CA GLU A 33 2.67 -32.45 10.83
C GLU A 33 4.15 -32.79 10.68
N PRO A 34 4.86 -32.13 9.76
CA PRO A 34 6.06 -31.44 10.22
C PRO A 34 6.28 -30.08 9.53
N HIS A 35 6.55 -29.08 10.37
CA HIS A 35 7.55 -28.02 10.21
C HIS A 35 8.04 -27.68 8.78
N VAL A 36 7.70 -26.48 8.29
CA VAL A 36 8.63 -25.65 7.52
C VAL A 36 8.47 -24.19 7.93
N ASP A 37 9.42 -23.72 8.72
CA ASP A 37 9.78 -22.33 8.77
C ASP A 37 10.43 -21.96 7.42
N SER A 38 9.98 -20.87 6.81
CA SER A 38 10.67 -20.12 5.74
C SER A 38 11.02 -20.85 4.44
N VAL A 39 10.40 -20.46 3.32
CA VAL A 39 11.07 -19.71 2.21
C VAL A 39 10.09 -19.41 1.06
N ALA A 40 9.96 -18.12 0.73
CA ALA A 40 9.70 -17.63 -0.62
C ALA A 40 8.51 -18.22 -1.40
N ALA A 41 7.28 -18.04 -0.89
CA ALA A 41 6.19 -17.72 -1.81
C ALA A 41 6.38 -16.25 -2.17
N ILE A 42 7.27 -16.04 -3.14
CA ILE A 42 7.50 -14.79 -3.85
C ILE A 42 6.14 -14.13 -4.14
N HIS A 43 5.90 -13.02 -3.44
CA HIS A 43 4.89 -12.04 -3.77
C HIS A 43 5.33 -11.31 -5.05
N ALA A 44 5.53 -12.06 -6.14
CA ALA A 44 5.86 -11.52 -7.44
C ALA A 44 4.59 -11.09 -8.20
N GLU A 45 3.40 -11.41 -7.68
CA GLU A 45 2.13 -10.96 -8.25
C GLU A 45 1.62 -9.65 -7.63
N SER A 46 2.10 -9.23 -6.45
CA SER A 46 1.67 -7.95 -5.84
C SER A 46 2.47 -6.75 -6.33
N ALA A 47 3.76 -6.91 -6.61
CA ALA A 47 4.58 -5.79 -7.08
C ALA A 47 4.20 -5.27 -8.48
N ALA A 48 3.39 -6.01 -9.23
CA ALA A 48 2.83 -5.54 -10.50
C ALA A 48 1.57 -4.70 -10.26
N ASP A 49 0.64 -5.19 -9.43
CA ASP A 49 -0.53 -4.45 -8.94
C ASP A 49 -0.12 -3.13 -8.26
N ASP A 50 0.99 -3.12 -7.50
CA ASP A 50 1.53 -1.93 -6.83
C ASP A 50 2.07 -0.86 -7.83
N LEU A 51 2.44 -1.25 -9.06
CA LEU A 51 2.95 -0.32 -10.09
C LEU A 51 1.85 0.24 -10.99
N ASP A 52 0.72 -0.46 -11.12
CA ASP A 52 -0.44 0.07 -11.85
C ASP A 52 -1.04 1.31 -11.17
N ASP A 53 -0.79 1.47 -9.86
CA ASP A 53 -1.17 2.66 -9.07
C ASP A 53 -0.09 3.74 -9.03
N HIS A 54 1.08 3.53 -9.65
CA HIS A 54 2.16 4.50 -9.66
C HIS A 54 1.93 5.62 -10.68
N LEU A 55 2.11 6.85 -10.21
CA LEU A 55 2.10 8.02 -11.07
C LEU A 55 3.48 8.27 -11.66
N TRP A 56 3.51 8.53 -12.96
CA TRP A 56 4.72 8.85 -13.71
C TRP A 56 4.56 10.11 -14.55
N MET A 57 5.68 10.78 -14.83
CA MET A 57 5.73 12.00 -15.63
C MET A 57 6.86 11.96 -16.64
N HIS A 58 6.65 12.55 -17.81
CA HIS A 58 7.69 12.76 -18.81
C HIS A 58 8.19 14.21 -18.77
N GLU A 59 9.49 14.38 -18.59
CA GLU A 59 10.16 15.68 -18.62
C GLU A 59 11.49 15.56 -19.37
N ASP A 60 11.73 16.42 -20.36
CA ASP A 60 12.99 16.46 -21.14
C ASP A 60 13.42 15.09 -21.71
N GLY A 61 12.45 14.27 -22.13
CA GLY A 61 12.69 12.92 -22.66
C GLY A 61 13.08 11.88 -21.60
N ARG A 62 12.90 12.20 -20.32
CA ARG A 62 13.06 11.28 -19.19
C ARG A 62 11.71 10.98 -18.55
N ILE A 63 11.54 9.73 -18.15
CA ILE A 63 10.41 9.27 -17.34
C ILE A 63 10.82 9.34 -15.87
N TRP A 64 9.96 9.94 -15.06
CA TRP A 64 10.09 10.04 -13.61
C TRP A 64 8.96 9.26 -12.97
N ASP A 65 9.33 8.28 -12.15
CA ASP A 65 8.43 7.62 -11.22
C ASP A 65 8.24 8.51 -9.99
N LEU A 66 7.00 8.91 -9.71
CA LEU A 66 6.67 9.77 -8.58
C LEU A 66 6.31 8.96 -7.32
N GLY A 67 5.86 7.72 -7.53
CA GLY A 67 5.37 6.80 -6.51
C GLY A 67 3.87 6.51 -6.67
N PRO A 68 3.28 5.74 -5.74
CA PRO A 68 1.87 5.36 -5.78
C PRO A 68 0.96 6.58 -5.56
N ALA A 69 -0.22 6.58 -6.16
CA ALA A 69 -1.27 7.54 -5.85
C ALA A 69 -1.81 7.35 -4.42
N GLU A 70 -2.03 8.44 -3.69
CA GLU A 70 -2.40 8.43 -2.26
C GLU A 70 -3.78 9.06 -2.00
N VAL A 71 -4.34 9.77 -2.97
CA VAL A 71 -5.59 10.53 -2.83
C VAL A 71 -6.52 10.21 -3.99
N ASP A 72 -7.76 9.86 -3.67
CA ASP A 72 -8.90 9.78 -4.58
C ASP A 72 -9.59 11.16 -4.63
N THR A 73 -9.40 11.88 -5.73
CA THR A 73 -9.87 13.26 -5.93
C THR A 73 -11.28 13.30 -6.51
N ASP A 74 -11.66 12.31 -7.31
CA ASP A 74 -12.98 12.24 -7.96
C ASP A 74 -14.00 11.35 -7.22
N ASN A 75 -13.56 10.69 -6.15
CA ASN A 75 -14.32 9.83 -5.24
C ASN A 75 -14.94 8.62 -5.96
N ASP A 76 -14.20 7.99 -6.85
CA ASP A 76 -14.64 6.78 -7.53
C ASP A 76 -14.10 5.48 -6.90
N GLY A 77 -13.28 5.61 -5.86
CA GLY A 77 -12.76 4.53 -5.04
C GLY A 77 -11.35 4.07 -5.41
N VAL A 78 -10.69 4.73 -6.37
CA VAL A 78 -9.28 4.49 -6.72
C VAL A 78 -8.51 5.78 -6.51
N ASN A 79 -7.29 5.68 -5.98
CA ASN A 79 -6.45 6.85 -5.81
C ASN A 79 -5.91 7.31 -7.17
N ASP A 80 -5.97 8.60 -7.44
CA ASP A 80 -5.62 9.21 -8.72
C ASP A 80 -4.57 10.34 -8.58
N SER A 81 -4.25 10.71 -7.34
CA SER A 81 -3.44 11.88 -7.04
C SER A 81 -2.36 11.63 -5.99
N LEU A 82 -1.24 12.32 -6.15
CA LEU A 82 -0.10 12.32 -5.23
C LEU A 82 0.26 13.76 -4.84
N THR A 83 0.51 13.98 -3.55
CA THR A 83 0.99 15.27 -3.04
C THR A 83 2.44 15.16 -2.60
N ARG A 84 3.32 16.00 -3.15
CA ARG A 84 4.72 16.09 -2.75
C ARG A 84 5.02 17.44 -2.11
N ASN A 85 5.55 17.41 -0.88
CA ASN A 85 6.04 18.61 -0.21
C ASN A 85 7.48 18.93 -0.64
N GLY A 86 7.75 20.21 -0.85
CA GLY A 86 9.07 20.76 -1.15
C GLY A 86 9.39 21.98 -0.29
N PRO A 87 10.63 22.50 -0.37
CA PRO A 87 11.02 23.72 0.36
C PRO A 87 10.21 24.95 -0.07
N ASP A 88 9.72 24.97 -1.31
CA ASP A 88 8.96 26.08 -1.88
C ASP A 88 7.45 25.97 -1.65
N GLY A 89 6.95 24.86 -1.09
CA GLY A 89 5.53 24.62 -0.87
C GLY A 89 5.13 23.15 -1.08
N PHE A 90 4.05 22.90 -1.80
CA PHE A 90 3.66 21.55 -2.19
C PHE A 90 3.14 21.49 -3.61
N THR A 91 3.31 20.34 -4.24
CA THR A 91 2.87 20.06 -5.61
C THR A 91 1.91 18.88 -5.58
N VAL A 92 0.77 19.02 -6.24
CA VAL A 92 -0.22 17.96 -6.45
C VAL A 92 -0.09 17.49 -7.89
N TYR A 93 0.06 16.19 -8.07
CA TYR A 93 0.06 15.49 -9.34
C TYR A 93 -1.24 14.69 -9.42
N THR A 94 -1.95 14.77 -10.54
CA THR A 94 -3.23 14.09 -10.76
C THR A 94 -3.22 13.43 -12.14
N ASP A 95 -3.60 12.16 -12.17
CA ASP A 95 -3.94 11.38 -13.36
C ASP A 95 -5.48 11.29 -13.42
N SER A 96 -6.12 11.77 -14.48
CA SER A 96 -7.59 11.76 -14.58
C SER A 96 -8.14 10.63 -15.45
N ASP A 97 -7.31 10.02 -16.29
CA ASP A 97 -7.73 8.97 -17.22
C ASP A 97 -7.25 7.56 -16.85
N ARG A 98 -6.47 7.46 -15.76
CA ARG A 98 -5.95 6.23 -15.15
C ARG A 98 -5.01 5.45 -16.06
N ASP A 99 -4.18 6.15 -16.83
CA ASP A 99 -3.11 5.52 -17.58
C ASP A 99 -1.76 5.51 -16.80
N GLY A 100 -1.76 6.08 -15.59
CA GLY A 100 -0.60 6.28 -14.71
C GLY A 100 0.19 7.55 -15.04
N GLN A 101 -0.07 8.19 -16.18
CA GLN A 101 0.56 9.45 -16.55
C GLN A 101 -0.08 10.61 -15.79
N VAL A 102 0.73 11.52 -15.29
CA VAL A 102 0.20 12.75 -14.73
C VAL A 102 -0.35 13.64 -15.85
N ASP A 103 -1.65 13.91 -15.80
CA ASP A 103 -2.35 14.86 -16.66
C ASP A 103 -2.33 16.29 -16.15
N LYS A 104 -2.24 16.47 -14.83
CA LYS A 104 -2.37 17.79 -14.20
C LYS A 104 -1.40 17.95 -13.04
N ILE A 105 -0.73 19.10 -13.05
CA ILE A 105 0.15 19.53 -11.96
C ILE A 105 -0.41 20.81 -11.38
N THR A 106 -0.52 20.87 -10.06
CA THR A 106 -0.87 22.09 -9.33
C THR A 106 0.19 22.34 -8.26
N GLU A 107 0.88 23.47 -8.38
CA GLU A 107 1.90 23.91 -7.43
C GLU A 107 1.33 25.00 -6.54
N ILE A 108 1.56 24.87 -5.24
CA ILE A 108 1.15 25.84 -4.24
C ILE A 108 2.39 26.26 -3.46
N GLY A 109 2.75 27.52 -3.59
CA GLY A 109 3.86 28.16 -2.88
C GLY A 109 3.56 28.38 -1.40
N ALA A 110 4.60 28.33 -0.58
CA ALA A 110 4.51 28.64 0.86
C ALA A 110 4.07 30.10 1.13
N ASP A 111 4.21 30.98 0.14
CA ASP A 111 3.76 32.38 0.15
C ASP A 111 2.28 32.55 -0.24
N GLY A 112 1.58 31.44 -0.49
CA GLY A 112 0.21 31.38 -0.97
C GLY A 112 0.06 31.61 -2.47
N ALA A 113 1.13 31.68 -3.26
CA ALA A 113 1.00 31.64 -4.72
C ALA A 113 0.53 30.25 -5.19
N PHE A 114 -0.19 30.18 -6.30
CA PHE A 114 -0.45 28.90 -6.95
C PHE A 114 -0.31 29.01 -8.47
N SER A 115 0.07 27.91 -9.10
CA SER A 115 0.08 27.70 -10.54
C SER A 115 -0.42 26.30 -10.86
N SER A 116 -1.07 26.14 -12.01
CA SER A 116 -1.42 24.83 -12.54
C SER A 116 -1.03 24.71 -14.00
N ALA A 117 -0.76 23.48 -14.41
CA ALA A 117 -0.51 23.08 -15.79
C ALA A 117 -1.27 21.77 -16.07
N VAL A 118 -1.70 21.61 -17.32
CA VAL A 118 -2.37 20.41 -17.82
C VAL A 118 -1.57 19.89 -19.00
N LEU A 119 -1.32 18.59 -19.03
CA LEU A 119 -0.66 17.91 -20.13
C LEU A 119 -1.62 17.86 -21.32
N ASP A 120 -1.13 18.27 -22.48
CA ASP A 120 -1.81 18.03 -23.73
C ASP A 120 -1.44 16.61 -24.22
N PRO A 121 -2.38 15.66 -24.27
CA PRO A 121 -2.08 14.28 -24.62
C PRO A 121 -1.75 14.10 -26.12
N GLU A 122 -2.11 15.06 -26.98
CA GLU A 122 -1.81 14.99 -28.41
C GLU A 122 -0.36 15.37 -28.72
N THR A 123 0.18 16.34 -27.97
CA THR A 123 1.51 16.94 -28.19
C THR A 123 2.54 16.52 -27.15
N GLY A 124 2.09 16.10 -25.96
CA GLY A 124 2.94 15.86 -24.78
C GLY A 124 3.48 17.16 -24.16
N GLU A 125 2.93 18.32 -24.52
CA GLU A 125 3.34 19.62 -23.96
C GLU A 125 2.48 20.00 -22.75
N TRP A 126 3.11 20.62 -21.75
CA TRP A 126 2.41 21.16 -20.59
C TRP A 126 1.82 22.53 -20.93
N ILE A 127 0.48 22.61 -20.92
CA ILE A 127 -0.27 23.85 -21.13
C ILE A 127 -0.49 24.52 -19.76
N PRO A 128 -0.02 25.76 -19.56
CA PRO A 128 -0.29 26.50 -18.34
C PRO A 128 -1.80 26.77 -18.22
N GLY A 129 -2.36 26.39 -17.07
CA GLY A 129 -3.75 26.58 -16.72
C GLY A 129 -3.96 27.89 -15.95
N GLY A 130 -4.23 27.78 -14.66
CA GLY A 130 -4.52 28.90 -13.79
C GLY A 130 -3.32 29.28 -12.92
N SER A 131 -3.19 30.56 -12.58
CA SER A 131 -2.22 31.02 -11.59
C SER A 131 -2.80 32.15 -10.74
N GLY A 132 -2.39 32.27 -9.49
CA GLY A 132 -2.87 33.32 -8.61
C GLY A 132 -2.30 33.26 -7.20
N ARG A 133 -3.05 33.81 -6.25
CA ARG A 133 -2.74 33.76 -4.82
C ARG A 133 -3.97 33.34 -4.02
N ILE A 134 -3.74 32.46 -3.05
CA ILE A 134 -4.69 32.06 -2.02
C ILE A 134 -4.34 32.82 -0.73
N GLY A 135 -5.29 33.61 -0.24
CA GLY A 135 -5.13 34.49 0.93
C GLY A 135 -6.40 35.26 1.25
#